data_AF-A0A1G8HYP4-F1
#
_entry.id   AF-A0A1G8HYP4-F1
#
_cell.length_a   1.000
_cell.length_b   1.000
_cell.length_c   1.000
_cell.angle_alpha   90.00
_cell.angle_beta   90.00
_cell.angle_gamma   90.00
#
_symmetry.space_group_name_H-M   'P 1'
#
loop_
_entity.id
_entity.type
_entity.pdbx_description
1 polymer ?
#
loop_
_entity_poly.entity_id
_entity_poly.type
_entity_poly.pdbx_seq_one_letter_code
_entity_poly.pdbx_strand_id
1 'polypeptide(L)' 'MYRLVTFVNDYSGRRQQERGPWLKSREEADYWQSQLRERGYVVRIESMSGTLPDSGGNALAQALSSMA' A
#
# COMPACT_ATOMS: atom_id res chain seq x y z
N MET A 1 5.02 -10.03 7.82
CA MET A 1 4.12 -9.08 8.52
C MET A 1 3.35 -8.29 7.47
N TYR A 2 2.14 -7.85 7.80
CA TYR A 2 1.28 -7.08 6.88
C TYR A 2 0.78 -5.83 7.59
N ARG A 3 0.58 -4.72 6.89
CA ARG A 3 -0.08 -3.53 7.45
C ARG A 3 -1.12 -3.00 6.49
N LEU A 4 -2.04 -2.23 7.03
CA LEU A 4 -3.03 -1.52 6.24
C LEU A 4 -2.55 -0.10 5.99
N VAL A 5 -2.80 0.37 4.79
CA VAL A 5 -2.57 1.75 4.38
C VAL A 5 -3.91 2.30 3.94
N THR A 6 -4.37 3.33 4.63
CA THR A 6 -5.61 4.04 4.32
C THR A 6 -5.29 5.37 3.66
N PHE A 7 -6.16 5.78 2.74
CA PHE A 7 -6.13 7.12 2.16
C PHE A 7 -7.33 7.90 2.66
N VAL A 8 -7.07 9.06 3.23
CA VAL A 8 -8.08 9.97 3.74
C VAL A 8 -7.85 11.33 3.11
N ASN A 9 -8.91 12.01 2.71
CA ASN A 9 -8.79 13.41 2.30
C ASN A 9 -8.98 14.27 3.54
N ASP A 10 -8.03 15.16 3.76
CA ASP A 10 -8.13 16.18 4.80
C ASP A 10 -9.20 17.23 4.44
N TYR A 11 -9.62 18.03 5.42
CA TYR A 11 -10.55 19.17 5.19
C TYR A 11 -9.99 20.19 4.19
N SER A 12 -8.66 20.23 4.05
CA SER A 12 -7.93 21.05 3.07
C SER A 12 -7.91 20.45 1.65
N GLY A 13 -8.54 19.30 1.42
CA GLY A 13 -8.53 18.57 0.15
C GLY A 13 -7.22 17.82 -0.14
N ARG A 14 -6.25 17.85 0.78
CA ARG A 14 -5.00 17.08 0.66
C ARG A 14 -5.25 15.62 0.98
N ARG A 15 -4.85 14.72 0.08
CA ARG A 15 -4.91 13.27 0.32
C ARG A 15 -3.76 12.88 1.25
N GLN A 16 -4.10 12.47 2.46
CA GLN A 16 -3.18 11.92 3.43
C GLN A 16 -3.16 10.39 3.34
N GLN A 17 -1.96 9.84 3.48
CA GLN A 17 -1.74 8.40 3.54
C GLN A 17 -1.41 8.03 4.98
N GLU A 18 -2.29 7.27 5.63
CA GLU A 18 -2.09 6.78 6.98
C GLU A 18 -1.66 5.32 6.94
N ARG A 19 -0.64 4.98 7.74
CA ARG A 19 -0.09 3.63 7.81
C ARG A 19 -0.44 3.06 9.18
N GLY A 20 -1.27 2.02 9.16
CA GLY A 20 -1.65 1.28 10.35
C GLY A 20 -0.51 0.43 10.92
N PRO A 21 -0.75 -0.21 12.08
CA PRO A 21 0.20 -1.10 12.71
C PRO A 21 0.50 -2.33 11.83
N TRP A 22 1.65 -2.94 12.08
CA TRP A 22 2.00 -4.23 11.49
C TRP A 22 1.27 -5.36 12.20
N LEU A 23 0.44 -6.05 11.44
CA LEU A 23 -0.27 -7.27 11.80
C LEU A 23 0.59 -8.50 11.49
N LYS A 24 0.35 -9.57 12.26
CA LYS A 24 1.15 -10.80 12.21
C LYS A 24 0.72 -11.70 11.06
N SER A 25 -0.58 -11.80 10.80
CA SER A 25 -1.14 -12.66 9.76
C SER A 25 -1.71 -11.85 8.58
N ARG A 26 -1.83 -12.50 7.43
CA ARG A 26 -2.50 -11.90 6.26
C ARG A 26 -4.01 -11.84 6.46
N GLU A 27 -4.58 -12.87 7.08
CA GLU A 27 -6.01 -12.97 7.37
C GLU A 27 -6.51 -11.84 8.27
N GLU A 28 -5.76 -11.45 9.30
CA GLU A 28 -6.07 -10.27 10.11
C GLU A 28 -6.10 -8.99 9.25
N ALA A 29 -5.15 -8.84 8.32
CA ALA A 29 -5.11 -7.69 7.43
C ALA A 29 -6.30 -7.68 6.45
N ASP A 30 -6.70 -8.82 5.91
CA ASP A 30 -7.86 -8.91 5.00
C ASP A 30 -9.18 -8.66 5.74
N TYR A 31 -9.32 -9.12 6.99
CA TYR A 31 -10.46 -8.81 7.86
C TYR A 31 -10.60 -7.29 8.06
N TRP A 32 -9.52 -6.63 8.49
CA TRP A 32 -9.53 -5.19 8.73
C TRP A 32 -9.68 -4.38 7.44
N GLN A 33 -9.13 -4.85 6.31
CA GLN A 33 -9.35 -4.22 5.02
C GLN A 33 -10.83 -4.19 4.68
N SER A 34 -11.54 -5.31 4.89
CA SER A 34 -12.97 -5.42 4.64
C SER A 34 -13.75 -4.45 5.55
N GLN A 35 -13.44 -4.46 6.84
CA GLN A 35 -14.06 -3.58 7.84
C GLN A 35 -13.87 -2.08 7.55
N LEU A 36 -12.71 -1.68 7.04
CA LEU A 36 -12.44 -0.28 6.70
C LEU A 36 -13.10 0.12 5.37
N ARG A 37 -13.14 -0.80 4.39
CA ARG A 37 -13.85 -0.58 3.12
C ARG A 37 -15.35 -0.42 3.31
N GLU A 38 -15.96 -1.20 4.19
CA GLU A 38 -17.38 -1.05 4.56
C GLU A 38 -17.70 0.34 5.12
N ARG A 39 -16.72 0.98 5.78
CA ARG A 39 -16.82 2.34 6.31
C ARG A 39 -16.46 3.43 5.28
N GLY A 40 -16.20 3.05 4.02
CA GLY A 40 -15.91 3.98 2.93
C GLY A 40 -14.44 4.39 2.79
N TYR A 41 -13.52 3.76 3.55
CA TYR A 41 -12.10 4.06 3.41
C TYR A 41 -11.49 3.36 2.19
N VAL A 42 -10.59 4.06 1.51
CA VAL A 42 -9.74 3.46 0.48
C VAL A 42 -8.54 2.80 1.15
N VAL A 43 -8.46 1.47 1.08
CA VAL A 43 -7.47 0.70 1.84
C VAL A 43 -6.63 -0.21 0.95
N ARG A 44 -5.33 -0.25 1.19
CA ARG A 44 -4.33 -1.12 0.56
C ARG A 44 -3.57 -1.92 1.63
N ILE A 45 -3.31 -3.19 1.39
CA ILE A 45 -2.47 -4.00 2.27
C ILE A 45 -1.03 -3.94 1.76
N GLU A 46 -0.10 -3.65 2.65
CA GLU A 46 1.33 -3.73 2.39
C GLU A 46 1.93 -4.91 3.16
N SER A 47 2.69 -5.75 2.49
CA SER A 47 3.50 -6.78 3.15
C SER A 47 4.88 -6.22 3.47
N MET A 48 5.40 -6.53 4.65
CA MET A 48 6.78 -6.36 5.02
C MET A 48 7.61 -7.41 4.28
N SER A 49 7.77 -7.21 2.98
CA SER A 49 8.80 -7.89 2.19
C SER A 49 10.08 -7.08 2.39
N GLY A 50 11.18 -7.73 2.76
CA GLY A 50 12.52 -7.12 2.79
C GLY A 50 13.06 -6.75 1.41
N THR A 51 12.22 -6.72 0.38
CA THR A 51 12.61 -6.35 -0.97
C THR A 51 11.45 -5.63 -1.64
N LEU A 52 11.81 -4.50 -2.23
CA LEU A 52 11.07 -3.50 -2.99
C LEU A 52 9.77 -3.96 -3.66
N PRO A 53 8.81 -3.03 -3.87
CA PRO A 53 7.61 -3.31 -4.65
C PRO A 53 8.00 -3.87 -6.02
N ASP A 54 7.40 -5.02 -6.36
CA ASP A 54 7.45 -5.66 -7.67
C ASP A 54 6.65 -4.84 -8.70
N SER A 55 7.05 -3.59 -8.91
CA SER A 55 6.50 -2.64 -9.88
C SER A 55 7.59 -1.69 -10.40
N GLY A 56 8.83 -2.16 -10.50
CA GLY A 56 9.97 -1.35 -10.95
C GLY A 56 11.03 -2.07 -11.78
N GLY A 57 11.00 -3.41 -11.85
CA GLY A 57 12.01 -4.19 -12.58
C GLY A 57 12.02 -3.96 -14.09
N ASN A 58 10.90 -3.51 -14.68
CA ASN A 58 10.81 -3.25 -16.11
C ASN A 58 11.05 -1.77 -16.47
N ALA A 59 10.71 -0.82 -15.60
CA ALA A 59 10.86 0.60 -15.88
C ALA A 59 12.33 1.06 -15.87
N LEU A 60 13.14 0.56 -14.93
CA LEU A 60 14.57 0.88 -14.88
C LEU A 60 15.34 0.19 -16.01
N ALA A 61 15.01 -1.07 -16.34
CA ALA A 61 15.61 -1.80 -17.45
C ALA A 61 15.26 -1.16 -18.82
N GLN A 62 14.02 -0.70 -19.01
CA GLN A 62 13.64 0.06 -20.20
C GLN A 62 14.35 1.41 -20.29
N ALA A 63 14.46 2.14 -19.17
CA ALA A 63 15.18 3.42 -19.15
C ALA A 63 16.67 3.24 -19.50
N LEU A 64 17.32 2.19 -18.99
CA LEU A 64 18.72 1.90 -19.31
C LEU A 64 18.90 1.49 -20.78
N SER A 65 17.98 0.69 -21.32
CA SER A 65 18.01 0.25 -22.72
C SER A 65 17.79 1.41 -23.70
N SER A 66 17.11 2.48 -23.29
CA SER A 66 16.90 3.68 -24.12
C SER A 66 18.05 4.69 -24.12
N MET A 67 19.10 4.48 -23.31
CA MET A 67 20.30 5.33 -23.28
C MET A 67 21.51 4.73 -24.02
N ALA A 68 21.35 3.57 -24.66
CA ALA A 68 22.40 2.91 -25.44
C ALA A 68 22.29 3.24 -26.94
#